data_AF-A0AA39QLC1-F1
#
_entry.id   AF-A0AA39QLC1-F1
#
_cell.length_a   1.000
_cell.length_b   1.000
_cell.length_c   1.000
_cell.angle_alpha   90.00
_cell.angle_beta   90.00
_cell.angle_gamma   90.00
#
_symmetry.space_group_name_H-M   'P 1'
#
loop_
_entity.id
_entity.type
_entity.pdbx_description
1 polymer ?
#
loop_
_entity_poly.entity_id
_entity_poly.type
_entity_poly.pdbx_seq_one_letter_code
_entity_poly.pdbx_strand_id
1 'polypeptide(L)'
;MTSLFRTLLGFSFTVPYVFAQDHTQCADSGSYWYTSVVGETPCRTYERLRTICNSQYVLGALKTNTPPDTCNDQVADCCCNSIAFGLSMMCLTCQQGMESTGGNGTDAGPGAYQLYLKHGTNSFCTTNTNKSFTNGIQLAVCNNNLRIHDSFYDRIFWADGSWYYTWAREHAEETNAIDGNNSFTHCASTTVNGTSSSESASTLPHSSKFPTAGRHSWDRWRVCSIHRSGYPLHPLAVLVPPATN
;
A
#
# COMPACT_ATOMS: atom_id res chain seq x y z
N MET A 1 6.30 -20.26 -75.29
CA MET A 1 7.20 -19.58 -74.33
C MET A 1 6.33 -19.00 -73.23
N THR A 2 6.25 -19.69 -72.09
CA THR A 2 5.48 -19.27 -70.91
C THR A 2 6.30 -19.59 -69.68
N SER A 3 6.64 -18.59 -68.87
CA SER A 3 6.86 -18.79 -67.44
C SER A 3 6.76 -17.46 -66.70
N LEU A 4 5.64 -17.31 -65.99
CA LEU A 4 5.33 -16.23 -65.05
C LEU A 4 6.08 -16.51 -63.73
N PHE A 5 7.03 -15.65 -63.37
CA PHE A 5 7.65 -15.65 -62.05
C PHE A 5 6.69 -15.03 -61.03
N ARG A 6 6.17 -15.86 -60.12
CA ARG A 6 5.36 -15.45 -58.95
C ARG A 6 6.28 -14.85 -57.89
N THR A 7 6.18 -13.54 -57.67
CA THR A 7 6.78 -12.85 -56.53
C THR A 7 5.87 -13.02 -55.31
N LEU A 8 6.32 -13.82 -54.33
CA LEU A 8 5.70 -13.90 -53.00
C LEU A 8 6.17 -12.70 -52.16
N LEU A 9 5.31 -11.71 -51.99
CA LEU A 9 5.46 -10.65 -51.00
C LEU A 9 5.05 -11.21 -49.62
N GLY A 10 6.05 -11.53 -48.79
CA GLY A 10 5.85 -11.84 -47.38
C GLY A 10 5.59 -10.58 -46.58
N PHE A 11 4.33 -10.32 -46.23
CA PHE A 11 3.95 -9.32 -45.24
C PHE A 11 4.25 -9.86 -43.84
N SER A 12 5.41 -9.51 -43.28
CA SER A 12 5.66 -9.66 -41.84
C SER A 12 4.84 -8.60 -41.09
N PHE A 13 3.68 -9.00 -40.55
CA PHE A 13 2.94 -8.21 -39.57
C PHE A 13 3.71 -8.24 -38.25
N THR A 14 4.52 -7.22 -38.00
CA THR A 14 4.95 -6.88 -36.63
C THR A 14 3.76 -6.23 -35.94
N VAL A 15 2.97 -7.02 -35.20
CA VAL A 15 1.96 -6.48 -34.29
C VAL A 15 2.72 -5.79 -33.15
N PRO A 16 2.63 -4.46 -32.99
CA PRO A 16 3.19 -3.82 -31.81
C PRO A 16 2.42 -4.35 -30.60
N TYR A 17 3.12 -5.04 -29.70
CA TYR A 17 2.61 -5.36 -28.38
C TYR A 17 2.41 -4.03 -27.65
N VAL A 18 1.19 -3.51 -27.66
CA VAL A 18 0.80 -2.40 -26.78
C VAL A 18 0.71 -3.02 -25.40
N PHE A 19 1.81 -2.93 -24.63
CA PHE A 19 1.71 -3.09 -23.19
C PHE A 19 0.77 -1.99 -22.70
N ALA A 20 -0.45 -2.34 -22.31
CA ALA A 20 -1.24 -1.46 -21.48
C ALA A 20 -0.36 -1.12 -20.27
N GLN A 21 -0.08 0.17 -20.04
CA GLN A 21 0.64 0.58 -18.85
C GLN A 21 -0.25 0.24 -17.65
N ASP A 22 0.16 -0.76 -16.89
CA ASP A 22 -0.48 -1.09 -15.63
C ASP A 22 0.02 -0.09 -14.57
N HIS A 23 -0.78 0.96 -14.33
CA HIS A 23 -0.51 1.99 -13.34
C HIS A 23 -0.57 1.48 -11.88
N THR A 24 -0.90 0.20 -11.68
CA THR A 24 -0.86 -0.43 -10.37
C THR A 24 0.51 -1.05 -10.04
N GLN A 25 1.42 -1.17 -11.00
CA GLN A 25 2.76 -1.69 -10.75
C GLN A 25 3.72 -0.59 -10.26
N CYS A 26 4.66 -1.00 -9.42
CA CYS A 26 5.73 -0.10 -8.96
C CYS A 26 6.88 -0.09 -9.94
N ALA A 27 7.49 1.08 -10.11
CA ALA A 27 8.69 1.25 -10.93
C ALA A 27 9.92 0.58 -10.31
N ASP A 28 9.94 0.40 -8.99
CA ASP A 28 11.00 -0.29 -8.26
C ASP A 28 10.49 -1.08 -7.04
N SER A 29 11.43 -1.62 -6.26
CA SER A 29 11.17 -2.39 -5.04
C SER A 29 10.95 -1.51 -3.79
N GLY A 30 10.85 -0.19 -3.89
CA GLY A 30 10.84 0.68 -2.72
C GLY A 30 9.61 0.53 -1.83
N SER A 31 8.49 0.11 -2.40
CA SER A 31 7.29 -0.25 -1.64
C SER A 31 7.17 -1.75 -1.38
N TYR A 32 8.26 -2.53 -1.51
CA TYR A 32 8.21 -3.99 -1.32
C TYR A 32 7.89 -4.37 0.13
N TRP A 33 8.28 -3.54 1.11
CA TRP A 33 7.87 -3.71 2.50
C TRP A 33 6.35 -3.84 2.62
N TYR A 34 5.60 -2.96 1.94
CA TYR A 34 4.14 -2.94 1.93
C TYR A 34 3.61 -4.18 1.20
N THR A 35 4.12 -4.44 -0.02
CA THR A 35 3.69 -5.57 -0.84
C THR A 35 3.92 -6.92 -0.15
N SER A 36 5.02 -7.06 0.59
CA SER A 36 5.38 -8.30 1.29
C SER A 36 4.39 -8.64 2.42
N VAL A 37 3.79 -7.63 3.05
CA VAL A 37 2.87 -7.80 4.18
C VAL A 37 1.42 -7.84 3.70
N VAL A 38 1.05 -6.96 2.77
CA VAL A 38 -0.32 -6.80 2.27
C VAL A 38 -0.64 -7.83 1.16
N GLY A 39 0.34 -8.21 0.35
CA GLY A 39 0.18 -9.08 -0.82
C GLY A 39 -0.21 -8.34 -2.10
N GLU A 40 -0.30 -7.01 -2.06
CA GLU A 40 -0.60 -6.14 -3.21
C GLU A 40 0.30 -4.89 -3.17
N THR A 41 0.55 -4.28 -4.33
CA THR A 41 1.22 -2.98 -4.38
C THR A 41 0.34 -1.91 -3.71
N PRO A 42 0.93 -0.83 -3.17
CA PRO A 42 0.14 0.27 -2.63
C PRO A 42 -0.79 0.90 -3.67
N CYS A 43 -0.37 0.94 -4.95
CA CYS A 43 -1.22 1.40 -6.04
C CYS A 43 -2.42 0.49 -6.30
N ARG A 44 -2.23 -0.83 -6.26
CA ARG A 44 -3.34 -1.78 -6.42
C ARG A 44 -4.33 -1.67 -5.26
N THR A 45 -3.85 -1.56 -4.01
CA THR A 45 -4.73 -1.31 -2.87
C THR A 45 -5.47 0.02 -3.01
N TYR A 46 -4.77 1.08 -3.43
CA TYR A 46 -5.37 2.41 -3.64
C TYR A 46 -6.49 2.37 -4.68
N GLU A 47 -6.22 1.77 -5.85
CA GLU A 47 -7.22 1.60 -6.91
C GLU A 47 -8.46 0.88 -6.40
N ARG A 48 -8.27 -0.29 -5.77
CA ARG A 48 -9.38 -1.10 -5.23
C ARG A 48 -10.19 -0.35 -4.19
N LEU A 49 -9.53 0.40 -3.29
CA LEU A 49 -10.22 1.22 -2.30
C LEU A 49 -11.04 2.31 -2.97
N ARG A 50 -10.46 3.03 -3.94
CA ARG A 50 -11.16 4.09 -4.67
C ARG A 50 -12.33 3.54 -5.50
N THR A 51 -12.22 2.34 -6.07
CA THR A 51 -13.32 1.67 -6.75
C THR A 51 -14.50 1.36 -5.83
N ILE A 52 -14.25 1.08 -4.54
CA ILE A 52 -15.33 0.93 -3.53
C ILE A 52 -16.08 2.25 -3.36
N CYS A 53 -15.40 3.39 -3.34
CA CYS A 53 -16.02 4.71 -3.19
C CYS A 53 -16.67 5.21 -4.49
N ASN A 54 -16.07 4.88 -5.64
CA ASN A 54 -16.55 5.22 -6.98
C ASN A 54 -16.25 4.06 -7.94
N SER A 55 -17.29 3.34 -8.38
CA SER A 55 -17.16 2.18 -9.27
C SER A 55 -16.58 2.49 -10.66
N GLN A 56 -16.53 3.76 -11.05
CA GLN A 56 -15.92 4.22 -12.31
C GLN A 56 -14.47 4.68 -12.14
N TYR A 57 -13.92 4.62 -10.93
CA TYR A 57 -12.54 5.01 -10.68
C TYR A 57 -11.57 4.05 -11.39
N VAL A 58 -10.61 4.63 -12.12
CA VAL A 58 -9.51 3.93 -12.77
C VAL A 58 -8.22 4.65 -12.39
N LEU A 59 -7.23 3.90 -11.92
CA LEU A 59 -5.95 4.50 -11.56
C LEU A 59 -5.15 4.86 -12.82
N GLY A 60 -4.79 6.13 -12.93
CA GLY A 60 -3.85 6.63 -13.94
C GLY A 60 -2.44 6.82 -13.39
N ALA A 61 -1.58 7.39 -14.22
CA ALA A 61 -0.32 7.97 -13.75
C ALA A 61 -0.60 9.13 -12.79
N LEU A 62 -0.07 9.05 -11.58
CA LEU A 62 -0.25 10.05 -10.53
C LEU A 62 0.63 11.28 -10.78
N LYS A 63 0.12 12.44 -10.37
CA LYS A 63 0.87 13.70 -10.45
C LYS A 63 1.93 13.72 -9.35
N THR A 64 3.10 14.27 -9.67
CA THR A 64 4.19 14.44 -8.69
C THR A 64 3.93 15.56 -7.70
N ASN A 65 3.05 16.51 -8.03
CA ASN A 65 2.57 17.52 -7.09
C ASN A 65 1.69 16.85 -6.03
N THR A 66 1.84 17.27 -4.77
CA THR A 66 1.08 16.70 -3.66
C THR A 66 -0.14 17.56 -3.33
N PRO A 67 -1.33 16.95 -3.15
CA PRO A 67 -1.62 15.51 -3.25
C PRO A 67 -1.61 15.00 -4.71
N PRO A 68 -1.22 13.73 -4.93
CA PRO A 68 -1.08 13.14 -6.28
C PRO A 68 -2.40 12.95 -7.02
N ASP A 69 -3.49 12.88 -6.26
CA ASP A 69 -4.86 12.71 -6.74
C ASP A 69 -5.81 13.61 -5.94
N THR A 70 -7.04 13.77 -6.42
CA THR A 70 -8.08 14.58 -5.78
C THR A 70 -9.40 13.85 -5.77
N CYS A 71 -10.16 14.01 -4.69
CA CYS A 71 -11.52 13.53 -4.58
C CYS A 71 -12.49 14.45 -5.33
N ASN A 72 -12.69 14.21 -6.63
CA ASN A 72 -13.59 14.97 -7.48
C ASN A 72 -14.85 14.18 -7.92
N ASP A 73 -15.20 13.12 -7.19
CA ASP A 73 -16.31 12.22 -7.53
C ASP A 73 -17.67 12.77 -7.08
N GLN A 74 -18.73 12.51 -7.87
CA GLN A 74 -20.11 12.94 -7.56
C GLN A 74 -20.82 12.05 -6.52
N VAL A 75 -20.55 10.74 -6.55
CA VAL A 75 -20.92 9.81 -5.48
C VAL A 75 -19.65 9.57 -4.70
N ALA A 76 -19.57 10.17 -3.52
CA ALA A 76 -18.32 10.27 -2.78
C ALA A 76 -18.60 10.14 -1.29
N ASP A 77 -18.40 8.95 -0.75
CA ASP A 77 -18.37 8.78 0.70
C ASP A 77 -16.92 8.60 1.19
N CYS A 78 -16.06 9.62 1.28
CA CYS A 78 -15.90 10.88 0.53
C CYS A 78 -14.50 10.83 -0.10
N CYS A 79 -14.41 9.89 -1.06
CA CYS A 79 -13.24 9.27 -1.71
C CYS A 79 -12.35 8.41 -0.80
N CYS A 80 -12.94 7.98 0.31
CA CYS A 80 -12.44 7.07 1.34
C CYS A 80 -11.24 7.58 2.14
N ASN A 81 -11.36 8.86 2.55
CA ASN A 81 -10.74 9.51 3.70
C ASN A 81 -9.20 9.55 3.73
N SER A 82 -8.64 9.82 4.91
CA SER A 82 -7.19 9.88 5.16
C SER A 82 -6.45 8.59 4.77
N ILE A 83 -7.11 7.44 4.79
CA ILE A 83 -6.56 6.14 4.41
C ILE A 83 -6.32 6.09 2.90
N ALA A 84 -7.31 6.49 2.09
CA ALA A 84 -7.13 6.61 0.65
C ALA A 84 -6.07 7.66 0.29
N PHE A 85 -6.05 8.80 1.00
CA PHE A 85 -4.99 9.80 0.83
C PHE A 85 -3.60 9.20 1.09
N GLY A 86 -3.42 8.48 2.19
CA GLY A 86 -2.13 7.85 2.49
C GLY A 86 -1.72 6.80 1.46
N LEU A 87 -2.67 5.97 1.01
CA LEU A 87 -2.44 5.01 -0.07
C LEU A 87 -2.11 5.69 -1.41
N SER A 88 -2.67 6.87 -1.69
CA SER A 88 -2.32 7.65 -2.89
C SER A 88 -0.87 8.16 -2.85
N MET A 89 -0.38 8.58 -1.67
CA MET A 89 1.00 9.01 -1.48
C MET A 89 2.00 7.85 -1.56
N MET A 90 1.61 6.70 -1.00
CA MET A 90 2.34 5.44 -1.18
C MET A 90 2.38 5.01 -2.64
N CYS A 91 1.27 5.13 -3.35
CA CYS A 91 1.18 4.81 -4.77
C CYS A 91 2.05 5.74 -5.61
N LEU A 92 2.07 7.05 -5.32
CA LEU A 92 2.95 7.98 -6.01
C LEU A 92 4.41 7.54 -5.85
N THR A 93 4.84 7.23 -4.64
CA THR A 93 6.21 6.75 -4.38
C THR A 93 6.53 5.47 -5.18
N CYS A 94 5.58 4.54 -5.22
CA CYS A 94 5.66 3.29 -6.00
C CYS A 94 5.77 3.56 -7.51
N GLN A 95 4.97 4.47 -8.09
CA GLN A 95 5.02 4.80 -9.52
C GLN A 95 6.30 5.56 -9.91
N GLN A 96 6.85 6.37 -9.01
CA GLN A 96 8.04 7.19 -9.29
C GLN A 96 9.36 6.40 -9.17
N GLY A 97 9.38 5.29 -8.45
CA GLY A 97 10.60 4.50 -8.27
C GLY A 97 11.68 5.24 -7.48
N MET A 98 11.28 5.91 -6.40
CA MET A 98 12.17 6.80 -5.66
C MET A 98 13.27 6.07 -4.86
N GLU A 99 13.12 4.77 -4.55
CA GLU A 99 14.10 4.06 -3.72
C GLU A 99 15.32 3.59 -4.54
N SER A 100 15.09 3.19 -5.79
CA SER A 100 16.14 2.80 -6.75
C SER A 100 17.06 3.96 -7.15
N THR A 101 16.61 5.20 -6.94
CA THR A 101 17.38 6.42 -7.18
C THR A 101 18.04 6.99 -5.92
N GLY A 102 17.93 6.30 -4.78
CA GLY A 102 18.45 6.75 -3.48
C GLY A 102 17.64 7.87 -2.83
N GLY A 103 16.43 8.13 -3.34
CA GLY A 103 15.49 9.08 -2.76
C GLY A 103 14.71 8.47 -1.60
N ASN A 104 14.39 9.30 -0.61
CA ASN A 104 13.29 9.02 0.31
C ASN A 104 11.97 9.17 -0.47
N GLY A 105 10.94 8.39 -0.14
CA GLY A 105 9.65 8.50 -0.82
C GLY A 105 9.01 9.88 -0.73
N THR A 106 7.84 10.06 -1.34
CA THR A 106 7.26 11.41 -1.48
C THR A 106 6.55 11.86 -0.21
N ASP A 107 6.98 13.01 0.32
CA ASP A 107 6.34 13.70 1.44
C ASP A 107 5.34 14.76 0.95
N ALA A 108 4.37 15.10 1.79
CA ALA A 108 3.43 16.19 1.56
C ALA A 108 3.36 17.11 2.77
N GLY A 109 3.38 18.42 2.51
CA GLY A 109 3.31 19.43 3.55
C GLY A 109 1.91 19.60 4.16
N PRO A 110 1.78 20.47 5.18
CA PRO A 110 0.50 20.78 5.81
C PRO A 110 -0.53 21.24 4.79
N GLY A 111 -1.78 20.78 4.91
CA GLY A 111 -2.86 21.10 3.99
C GLY A 111 -3.04 20.11 2.83
N ALA A 112 -2.12 19.17 2.61
CA ALA A 112 -2.18 18.26 1.47
C ALA A 112 -3.42 17.36 1.49
N TYR A 113 -3.79 16.82 2.65
CA TYR A 113 -5.05 16.07 2.79
C TYR A 113 -6.29 16.92 2.50
N GLN A 114 -6.29 18.19 2.92
CA GLN A 114 -7.40 19.10 2.68
C GLN A 114 -7.52 19.41 1.18
N LEU A 115 -6.39 19.53 0.47
CA LEU A 115 -6.35 19.62 -0.98
C LEU A 115 -6.87 18.33 -1.64
N TYR A 116 -6.58 17.17 -1.06
CA TYR A 116 -7.07 15.88 -1.56
C TYR A 116 -8.60 15.83 -1.48
N LEU A 117 -9.18 16.32 -0.38
CA LEU A 117 -10.63 16.39 -0.18
C LEU A 117 -11.31 17.49 -1.00
N LYS A 118 -10.56 18.38 -1.66
CA LYS A 118 -11.13 19.52 -2.35
C LYS A 118 -11.95 19.04 -3.56
N HIS A 119 -13.25 19.30 -3.50
CA HIS A 119 -14.19 19.02 -4.57
C HIS A 119 -14.66 20.35 -5.16
N GLY A 120 -14.41 20.59 -6.45
CA GLY A 120 -14.73 21.87 -7.09
C GLY A 120 -13.99 23.07 -6.50
N THR A 121 -14.57 24.27 -6.63
CA THR A 121 -13.84 25.51 -6.34
C THR A 121 -13.75 25.83 -4.84
N ASN A 122 -14.81 25.53 -4.07
CA ASN A 122 -14.94 25.91 -2.65
C ASN A 122 -15.69 24.87 -1.78
N SER A 123 -15.80 23.61 -2.22
CA SER A 123 -16.39 22.54 -1.41
C SER A 123 -15.35 21.50 -1.03
N PHE A 124 -15.52 20.92 0.15
CA PHE A 124 -14.78 19.74 0.57
C PHE A 124 -15.70 18.55 0.50
N CYS A 125 -15.12 17.38 0.25
CA CYS A 125 -15.86 16.15 0.30
C CYS A 125 -16.19 15.82 1.77
N THR A 126 -17.49 15.74 2.08
CA THR A 126 -18.03 15.55 3.44
C THR A 126 -19.24 14.62 3.39
N THR A 127 -19.48 13.77 4.39
CA THR A 127 -18.80 13.67 5.70
C THR A 127 -17.59 12.75 5.67
N ASN A 128 -16.43 13.19 6.21
CA ASN A 128 -15.23 12.36 6.35
C ASN A 128 -14.99 11.92 7.80
N THR A 129 -14.69 10.63 7.99
CA THR A 129 -14.08 10.11 9.21
C THR A 129 -12.61 9.85 8.94
N ASN A 130 -11.73 10.62 9.57
CA ASN A 130 -10.29 10.35 9.49
C ASN A 130 -9.97 9.09 10.29
N LYS A 131 -8.95 8.36 9.83
CA LYS A 131 -8.44 7.15 10.48
C LYS A 131 -9.47 6.02 10.64
N SER A 132 -10.61 6.10 9.97
CA SER A 132 -11.68 5.10 10.06
C SER A 132 -12.65 5.22 8.90
N PHE A 133 -13.10 4.10 8.36
CA PHE A 133 -14.14 4.10 7.35
C PHE A 133 -15.53 4.26 7.97
N THR A 134 -16.47 4.78 7.20
CA THR A 134 -17.89 4.65 7.55
C THR A 134 -18.26 3.16 7.56
N ASN A 135 -19.33 2.79 8.28
CA ASN A 135 -19.70 1.38 8.41
C ASN A 135 -19.94 0.69 7.04
N GLY A 136 -20.53 1.40 6.08
CA GLY A 136 -20.74 0.88 4.73
C GLY A 136 -19.43 0.63 3.97
N ILE A 137 -18.48 1.57 4.04
CA ILE A 137 -17.17 1.42 3.40
C ILE A 137 -16.34 0.34 4.10
N GLN A 138 -16.32 0.28 5.43
CA GLN A 138 -15.61 -0.77 6.17
C GLN A 138 -16.12 -2.16 5.77
N LEU A 139 -17.45 -2.33 5.71
CA LEU A 139 -18.05 -3.60 5.31
C LEU A 139 -17.68 -3.96 3.87
N ALA A 140 -17.68 -2.98 2.95
CA ALA A 140 -17.26 -3.19 1.57
C ALA A 140 -15.77 -3.56 1.46
N VAL A 141 -14.88 -2.91 2.22
CA VAL A 141 -13.45 -3.24 2.31
C VAL A 141 -13.27 -4.70 2.74
N CYS A 142 -13.95 -5.12 3.80
CA CYS A 142 -13.87 -6.49 4.30
C CYS A 142 -14.45 -7.51 3.32
N ASN A 143 -15.64 -7.26 2.76
CA ASN A 143 -16.28 -8.18 1.80
C ASN A 143 -15.48 -8.34 0.50
N ASN A 144 -14.69 -7.34 0.13
CA ASN A 144 -13.79 -7.41 -1.03
C ASN A 144 -12.42 -8.01 -0.68
N ASN A 145 -12.18 -8.48 0.54
CA ASN A 145 -10.86 -8.95 0.99
C ASN A 145 -9.75 -7.90 0.76
N LEU A 146 -10.08 -6.62 0.92
CA LEU A 146 -9.10 -5.55 0.81
C LEU A 146 -8.37 -5.41 2.14
N ARG A 147 -7.07 -5.73 2.14
CA ARG A 147 -6.23 -5.69 3.33
C ARG A 147 -5.67 -4.27 3.51
N ILE A 148 -6.12 -3.58 4.55
CA ILE A 148 -5.61 -2.26 4.94
C ILE A 148 -4.85 -2.43 6.25
N HIS A 149 -3.59 -2.03 6.26
CA HIS A 149 -2.72 -2.15 7.44
C HIS A 149 -3.22 -1.26 8.59
N ASP A 150 -3.21 -1.78 9.82
CA ASP A 150 -3.77 -1.13 11.01
C ASP A 150 -3.16 0.26 11.28
N SER A 151 -1.90 0.49 10.92
CA SER A 151 -1.25 1.81 11.04
C SER A 151 -1.97 2.95 10.28
N PHE A 152 -2.75 2.65 9.23
CA PHE A 152 -3.58 3.65 8.55
C PHE A 152 -4.80 4.10 9.38
N TYR A 153 -5.23 3.27 10.35
CA TYR A 153 -6.34 3.55 11.25
C TYR A 153 -5.91 4.18 12.58
N ASP A 154 -4.62 4.14 12.94
CA ASP A 154 -4.15 4.69 14.21
C ASP A 154 -3.28 5.93 14.03
N ARG A 155 -2.15 5.80 13.32
CA ARG A 155 -1.01 6.70 13.54
C ARG A 155 -0.51 7.43 12.30
N ILE A 156 -0.65 6.85 11.11
CA ILE A 156 -0.03 7.38 9.88
C ILE A 156 -0.63 8.73 9.43
N PHE A 157 -1.87 9.03 9.82
CA PHE A 157 -2.51 10.30 9.49
C PHE A 157 -2.18 11.43 10.48
N TRP A 158 -1.71 12.56 9.95
CA TRP A 158 -1.43 13.79 10.67
C TRP A 158 -2.62 14.76 10.61
N ALA A 159 -2.93 15.41 11.72
CA ALA A 159 -4.11 16.27 11.83
C ALA A 159 -4.06 17.52 10.95
N ASP A 160 -2.86 18.02 10.64
CA ASP A 160 -2.61 19.13 9.71
C ASP A 160 -2.71 18.69 8.23
N GLY A 161 -2.90 17.40 7.96
CA GLY A 161 -3.01 16.85 6.62
C GLY A 161 -1.66 16.57 5.93
N SER A 162 -0.56 16.65 6.67
CA SER A 162 0.77 16.29 6.18
C SER A 162 0.92 14.78 5.95
N TRP A 163 1.90 14.40 5.14
CA TRP A 163 2.30 13.01 4.90
C TRP A 163 3.82 12.88 4.89
N TYR A 164 4.34 11.85 5.57
CA TYR A 164 5.77 11.56 5.62
C TYR A 164 6.01 10.09 5.29
N TYR A 165 6.59 9.82 4.12
CA TYR A 165 6.77 8.45 3.63
C TYR A 165 7.67 7.62 4.55
N THR A 166 8.86 8.15 4.87
CA THR A 166 9.84 7.41 5.69
C THR A 166 9.28 7.07 7.06
N TRP A 167 8.62 8.04 7.69
CA TRP A 167 7.96 7.85 8.98
C TRP A 167 6.84 6.82 8.89
N ALA A 168 6.00 6.88 7.84
CA ALA A 168 4.89 5.95 7.66
C ALA A 168 5.37 4.50 7.46
N ARG A 169 6.43 4.31 6.66
CA ARG A 169 7.08 3.02 6.47
C ARG A 169 7.64 2.48 7.79
N GLU A 170 8.51 3.25 8.45
CA GLU A 170 9.19 2.81 9.68
C GLU A 170 8.19 2.46 10.77
N HIS A 171 7.12 3.26 10.90
CA HIS A 171 6.07 2.98 11.86
C HIS A 171 5.28 1.70 11.53
N ALA A 172 4.95 1.46 10.26
CA ALA A 172 4.27 0.24 9.86
C ALA A 172 5.15 -1.01 10.07
N GLU A 173 6.45 -0.92 9.76
CA GLU A 173 7.42 -1.99 10.02
C GLU A 173 7.57 -2.28 11.52
N GLU A 174 7.61 -1.24 12.35
CA GLU A 174 7.59 -1.39 13.82
C GLU A 174 6.32 -2.09 14.30
N THR A 175 5.14 -1.67 13.83
CA THR A 175 3.86 -2.33 14.14
C THR A 175 3.87 -3.80 13.73
N ASN A 176 4.37 -4.13 12.54
CA ASN A 176 4.48 -5.53 12.09
C ASN A 176 5.34 -6.38 13.01
N ALA A 177 6.46 -5.82 13.49
CA ALA A 177 7.36 -6.49 14.42
C ALA A 177 6.71 -6.72 15.80
N ILE A 178 5.91 -5.76 16.28
CA ILE A 178 5.19 -5.85 17.56
C ILE A 178 4.04 -6.86 17.48
N ASP A 179 3.23 -6.79 16.42
CA ASP A 179 2.00 -7.57 16.29
C ASP A 179 2.23 -8.97 15.69
N GLY A 180 3.48 -9.33 15.37
CA GLY A 180 3.81 -10.62 14.77
C GLY A 180 3.15 -10.83 13.41
N ASN A 181 3.09 -9.78 12.59
CA ASN A 181 2.36 -9.73 11.31
C ASN A 181 0.83 -9.86 11.41
N ASN A 182 0.24 -9.65 12.60
CA ASN A 182 -1.22 -9.57 12.78
C ASN A 182 -1.75 -8.13 12.64
N SER A 183 -1.27 -7.39 11.64
CA SER A 183 -1.52 -5.96 11.42
C SER A 183 -2.76 -5.65 10.56
N PHE A 184 -3.76 -6.54 10.59
CA PHE A 184 -4.99 -6.48 9.78
C PHE A 184 -6.22 -6.85 10.60
N THR A 185 -6.54 -6.07 11.62
CA THR A 185 -7.55 -6.43 12.62
C THR A 185 -8.93 -5.83 12.37
N HIS A 186 -9.05 -4.88 11.43
CA HIS A 186 -10.30 -4.18 11.14
C HIS A 186 -11.33 -4.96 10.32
N CYS A 187 -10.97 -6.16 9.85
CA CYS A 187 -11.89 -7.10 9.25
C CYS A 187 -11.85 -8.41 10.02
N ALA A 188 -13.01 -8.96 10.37
CA ALA A 188 -13.06 -10.29 10.96
C ALA A 188 -12.49 -11.30 9.95
N SER A 189 -11.45 -12.04 10.33
CA SER A 189 -10.94 -13.15 9.53
C SER A 189 -12.07 -14.14 9.31
N THR A 190 -12.65 -14.17 8.10
CA THR A 190 -13.36 -15.36 7.64
C THR A 190 -12.30 -16.42 7.43
N THR A 191 -12.08 -17.22 8.48
CA THR A 191 -11.32 -18.46 8.43
C THR A 191 -11.87 -19.30 7.28
N VAL A 192 -11.16 -19.36 6.16
CA VAL A 192 -11.46 -20.35 5.12
C VAL A 192 -11.01 -21.69 5.70
N ASN A 193 -11.96 -22.59 5.90
CA ASN A 193 -11.79 -23.97 6.34
C ASN A 193 -10.61 -24.68 5.64
N GLY A 194 -9.46 -24.73 6.30
CA GLY A 194 -8.41 -25.71 6.04
C GLY A 194 -8.72 -27.01 6.78
N THR A 195 -9.80 -27.71 6.43
CA THR A 195 -9.98 -29.11 6.84
C THR A 195 -10.37 -29.92 5.62
N SER A 196 -9.35 -30.51 4.99
CA SER A 196 -9.50 -31.64 4.09
C SER A 196 -8.33 -32.58 4.38
N SER A 197 -8.52 -33.41 5.41
CA SER A 197 -7.67 -34.56 5.67
C SER A 197 -8.55 -35.68 6.24
N SER A 198 -8.99 -36.56 5.35
CA SER A 198 -9.36 -37.97 5.56
C SER A 198 -9.40 -38.59 4.16
N GLU A 199 -8.26 -39.10 3.71
CA GLU A 199 -7.96 -40.53 3.60
C GLU A 199 -8.81 -41.30 2.58
N SER A 200 -8.12 -41.80 1.54
CA SER A 200 -8.30 -43.18 1.09
C SER A 200 -7.02 -43.66 0.42
N ALA A 201 -6.49 -44.73 0.98
CA ALA A 201 -5.30 -45.43 0.55
C ALA A 201 -5.48 -46.12 -0.81
N SER A 202 -4.41 -46.20 -1.59
CA SER A 202 -4.22 -47.31 -2.52
C SER A 202 -2.74 -47.66 -2.66
N THR A 203 -2.47 -48.95 -2.51
CA THR A 203 -1.18 -49.60 -2.26
C THR A 203 -0.57 -50.07 -3.58
N LEU A 204 0.76 -49.95 -3.73
CA LEU A 204 1.75 -51.00 -4.14
C LEU A 204 3.02 -50.41 -4.81
N PRO A 205 4.16 -51.15 -4.82
CA PRO A 205 5.45 -50.62 -4.38
C PRO A 205 6.42 -50.35 -5.53
N HIS A 206 7.35 -49.42 -5.31
CA HIS A 206 8.61 -49.43 -6.07
C HIS A 206 9.80 -49.21 -5.12
N SER A 207 10.75 -50.13 -5.25
CA SER A 207 11.96 -50.25 -4.47
C SER A 207 13.00 -49.21 -4.91
N SER A 208 13.69 -48.60 -3.94
CA SER A 208 15.15 -48.72 -3.77
C SER A 208 15.87 -47.40 -3.38
N LYS A 209 16.70 -47.56 -2.33
CA LYS A 209 17.97 -46.88 -2.02
C LYS A 209 17.95 -45.45 -1.42
N PHE A 210 18.20 -45.42 -0.11
CA PHE A 210 18.93 -44.35 0.59
C PHE A 210 20.41 -44.32 0.12
N PRO A 211 21.06 -43.14 0.11
CA PRO A 211 21.83 -42.73 1.30
C PRO A 211 21.70 -41.23 1.70
N THR A 212 21.52 -41.05 3.00
CA THR A 212 22.18 -40.15 3.97
C THR A 212 22.79 -38.78 3.58
N ALA A 213 22.53 -37.81 4.49
CA ALA A 213 23.22 -36.53 4.79
C ALA A 213 22.69 -35.28 4.04
N GLY A 214 22.40 -34.13 4.66
CA GLY A 214 22.81 -33.63 5.98
C GLY A 214 21.88 -32.53 6.53
N ARG A 215 21.94 -32.37 7.86
CA ARG A 215 21.29 -31.30 8.65
C ARG A 215 22.19 -30.05 8.66
N HIS A 216 21.61 -28.90 8.36
CA HIS A 216 22.06 -27.59 8.87
C HIS A 216 20.76 -26.82 9.20
N SER A 217 20.27 -26.89 10.44
CA SER A 217 20.57 -25.99 11.56
C SER A 217 20.28 -24.52 11.21
N TRP A 218 19.02 -24.15 11.41
CA TRP A 218 18.56 -22.78 11.57
C TRP A 218 18.80 -22.41 13.04
N ASP A 219 19.86 -21.66 13.33
CA ASP A 219 20.02 -20.97 14.62
C ASP A 219 21.12 -19.91 14.54
N ARG A 220 20.71 -18.65 14.29
CA ARG A 220 21.42 -17.49 14.85
C ARG A 220 20.50 -16.27 14.90
N TRP A 221 19.59 -16.27 15.86
CA TRP A 221 19.05 -15.02 16.41
C TRP A 221 20.18 -14.29 17.12
N ARG A 222 20.68 -13.21 16.50
CA ARG A 222 21.57 -12.28 17.20
C ARG A 222 20.69 -11.16 17.76
N VAL A 223 20.52 -11.20 19.07
CA VAL A 223 19.93 -10.14 19.90
C VAL A 223 20.73 -8.85 19.66
N CYS A 224 20.13 -7.85 19.02
CA CYS A 224 20.66 -6.48 19.08
C CYS A 224 20.11 -5.80 20.32
N SER A 225 20.98 -5.59 21.31
CA SER A 225 20.73 -4.73 22.46
C SER A 225 20.54 -3.29 21.99
N ILE A 226 19.43 -2.68 22.41
CA ILE A 226 19.11 -1.28 22.16
C ILE A 226 20.03 -0.42 23.02
N HIS A 227 20.97 0.28 22.38
CA HIS A 227 21.67 1.40 23.00
C HIS A 227 20.72 2.59 23.00
N ARG A 228 20.23 2.93 24.19
CA ARG A 228 19.32 4.05 24.45
C ARG A 228 20.10 5.36 24.31
N SER A 229 20.06 5.98 23.13
CA SER A 229 20.54 7.34 22.92
C SER A 229 19.39 8.31 23.19
N GLY A 230 19.47 8.99 24.34
CA GLY A 230 18.53 10.01 24.74
C GLY A 230 18.64 11.27 23.89
N TYR A 231 17.49 11.87 23.59
CA TYR A 231 17.41 13.28 23.23
C TYR A 231 16.89 14.08 24.44
N PRO A 232 17.46 15.26 24.71
CA PRO A 232 17.18 16.03 25.91
C PRO A 232 15.82 16.72 25.84
N LEU A 233 15.09 16.68 26.97
CA LEU A 233 13.94 17.53 27.23
C LEU A 233 14.39 19.00 27.25
N HIS A 234 13.84 19.82 26.36
CA HIS A 234 13.88 21.28 26.48
C HIS A 234 13.07 21.71 27.72
N PRO A 235 13.58 22.62 28.57
CA PRO A 235 12.79 23.17 29.66
C PRO A 235 11.81 24.24 29.16
N LEU A 236 10.55 24.09 29.55
CA LEU A 236 9.51 25.11 29.51
C LEU A 236 9.95 26.33 30.35
N ALA A 237 10.21 27.46 29.70
CA ALA A 237 10.32 28.75 30.36
C ALA A 237 8.92 29.27 30.68
N VAL A 238 8.58 29.31 31.97
CA VAL A 238 7.38 29.96 32.50
C VAL A 238 7.64 31.47 32.52
N LEU A 239 6.97 32.21 31.64
CA LEU A 239 6.91 33.68 31.67
C LEU A 239 5.93 34.12 32.76
N VAL A 240 6.47 34.71 33.83
CA VAL A 240 5.70 35.43 34.85
C VAL A 240 5.41 36.85 34.33
N PRO A 241 4.16 37.35 34.34
CA PRO A 241 3.87 38.73 33.98
C PRO A 241 4.28 39.71 35.11
N PRO A 242 4.69 40.95 34.79
CA PRO A 242 5.05 41.94 35.80
C PRO A 242 3.80 42.44 36.54
N ALA A 243 3.90 42.50 37.87
CA ALA A 243 2.91 43.12 38.74
C ALA A 243 2.94 44.64 38.56
N THR A 244 1.77 45.23 38.36
CA THR A 244 1.53 46.67 38.43
C THR A 244 1.43 47.11 39.89
N ASN A 245 2.33 48.00 40.31
CA ASN A 245 2.03 49.15 41.17
C ASN A 245 3.17 50.16 41.11
#